data_AF-A0A9D6ZY25-F1
#
_entry.id   AF-A0A9D6ZY25-F1
#
_cell.length_a   1.000
_cell.length_b   1.000
_cell.length_c   1.000
_cell.angle_alpha   90.00
_cell.angle_beta   90.00
_cell.angle_gamma   90.00
#
_symmetry.space_group_name_H-M   'P 1'
#
loop_
_entity.id
_entity.type
_entity.pdbx_description
1 polymer ?
#
loop_
_entity_poly.entity_id
_entity_poly.type
_entity_poly.pdbx_seq_one_letter_code
_entity_poly.pdbx_strand_id
1 'polypeptide(L)'
;MKRSHLHVALLLLACVIVSLAGASSVNAQTASAWTGFYFNNKNLQGSPVFTRDDANLDFVWGGGGPGGGIPSANFSARWLRWVYLDKAGNWTFTTITDDGVRLFVDDNLVIDQWRDQNPTAHATTLNLTLGFHLVKMEYYNAEGTAEARLQIASASYPDWRGEYYNNPDLAGSPVFIRNDSAINFNFGAGGPGGGIPGSHFSVRWSRTQYFAAGTYRFTANVASGARVWVDNQLIIDRWAGPAGAWTGDIALFEGNHFVKLEYAHRTGNALAVLTYTTIAGLEAWHGEYFNNPDLIGAPTLFRDDTDLNFNWNGNSPGVGIPGTNWSARFTARKTTHTAGYYTVTATSDDGVRVWVDGNILINQWRDQSPTTYAVTVYLNAGAHDWRVEYYQRASGSLLRAQITSGVTPPPPPQPGGEVIMDVQLPGFSKGGTESGWHTAPNGYGGYALWTENNTYAAPYYNWGRYYPTLPAPGYYEVFAWMPANVATTRSARYWIAHGGAYDQRRLAQGLYANQWVSLGVYYFHARGGEYVSLSDVTYEPFLASTIAFSGVKFVPR
;
A
#
# COMPACT_ATOMS: atom_id res chain seq x y z
N MET A 1 -47.19 13.39 57.32
CA MET A 1 -46.02 12.95 58.11
C MET A 1 -44.90 12.60 57.13
N LYS A 2 -43.81 13.38 57.17
CA LYS A 2 -42.44 13.20 56.65
C LYS A 2 -42.17 12.86 55.16
N ARG A 3 -41.50 13.84 54.53
CA ARG A 3 -40.70 13.80 53.29
C ARG A 3 -39.47 12.89 53.43
N SER A 4 -38.95 12.38 52.31
CA SER A 4 -37.49 12.33 52.09
C SER A 4 -37.15 12.27 50.60
N HIS A 5 -36.18 13.10 50.24
CA HIS A 5 -35.67 13.40 48.90
C HIS A 5 -34.70 12.32 48.41
N LEU A 6 -34.69 12.02 47.12
CA LEU A 6 -33.56 11.34 46.46
C LEU A 6 -32.71 12.42 45.78
N HIS A 7 -31.52 12.70 46.34
CA HIS A 7 -30.50 13.53 45.73
C HIS A 7 -29.44 12.65 45.06
N VAL A 8 -29.10 13.03 43.84
CA VAL A 8 -27.94 12.62 43.06
C VAL A 8 -26.66 13.00 43.80
N ALA A 9 -25.68 12.09 43.85
CA ALA A 9 -24.29 12.42 44.18
C ALA A 9 -23.34 11.63 43.29
N LEU A 10 -22.81 12.33 42.29
CA LEU A 10 -21.69 11.96 41.43
C LEU A 10 -20.41 12.28 42.23
N LEU A 11 -19.58 11.27 42.53
CA LEU A 11 -18.28 11.49 43.19
C LEU A 11 -17.14 11.32 42.18
N LEU A 12 -16.49 12.44 41.88
CA LEU A 12 -15.20 12.54 41.19
C LEU A 12 -14.12 11.86 42.03
N LEU A 13 -13.27 11.06 41.38
CA LEU A 13 -11.93 10.76 41.88
C LEU A 13 -10.90 11.40 40.95
N ALA A 14 -10.28 12.46 41.43
CA ALA A 14 -9.15 13.14 40.81
C ALA A 14 -7.91 12.25 40.94
N CYS A 15 -7.25 11.93 39.82
CA CYS A 15 -5.91 11.35 39.84
C CYS A 15 -4.89 12.47 39.57
N VAL A 16 -4.10 12.77 40.60
CA VAL A 16 -2.95 13.67 40.57
C VAL A 16 -1.83 12.96 39.82
N ILE A 17 -1.34 13.54 38.73
CA ILE A 17 -0.04 13.17 38.14
C ILE A 17 0.83 14.42 38.16
N VAL A 18 1.74 14.46 39.14
CA VAL A 18 2.89 15.36 39.14
C VAL A 18 4.04 14.62 38.48
N SER A 19 4.62 15.28 37.48
CA SER A 19 5.81 14.94 36.69
C SER A 19 7.08 14.99 37.56
N LEU A 20 8.21 14.34 37.23
CA LEU A 20 9.09 14.63 36.09
C LEU A 20 10.26 13.63 36.06
N ALA A 21 10.75 13.41 34.83
CA ALA A 21 12.15 13.19 34.43
C ALA A 21 12.79 11.79 34.55
N GLY A 22 13.28 11.30 33.39
CA GLY A 22 14.51 10.53 33.34
C GLY A 22 14.59 9.44 32.26
N ALA A 23 15.20 9.80 31.12
CA ALA A 23 15.78 8.95 30.07
C ALA A 23 14.79 8.26 29.09
N SER A 24 14.58 8.82 27.89
CA SER A 24 15.44 8.76 26.68
C SER A 24 14.95 7.67 25.72
N SER A 25 14.04 8.01 24.81
CA SER A 25 13.74 7.16 23.64
C SER A 25 14.72 7.49 22.53
N VAL A 26 15.72 6.63 22.35
CA VAL A 26 16.67 6.66 21.23
C VAL A 26 15.97 6.28 19.93
N ASN A 27 16.36 6.99 18.86
CA ASN A 27 16.04 6.87 17.43
C ASN A 27 15.47 5.54 16.91
N ALA A 28 14.45 5.63 16.06
CA ALA A 28 14.19 4.63 15.01
C ALA A 28 14.13 5.35 13.65
N GLN A 29 15.28 5.87 13.24
CA GLN A 29 15.61 5.87 11.82
C GLN A 29 15.65 4.39 11.39
N THR A 30 15.31 4.03 10.15
CA THR A 30 15.63 2.73 9.52
C THR A 30 16.53 1.81 10.38
N ALA A 31 15.95 0.99 11.26
CA ALA A 31 16.77 0.03 11.96
C ALA A 31 16.85 -1.20 11.04
N SER A 32 17.87 -1.23 10.18
CA SER A 32 18.45 -2.52 9.77
C SER A 32 18.96 -3.29 11.01
N ALA A 33 19.09 -2.58 12.12
CA ALA A 33 19.38 -3.03 13.46
C ALA A 33 18.13 -3.36 14.30
N TRP A 34 18.36 -4.05 15.40
CA TRP A 34 17.42 -4.34 16.47
C TRP A 34 17.58 -3.28 17.55
N THR A 35 16.47 -2.72 18.05
CA THR A 35 16.53 -1.84 19.21
C THR A 35 16.66 -2.72 20.46
N GLY A 36 17.87 -2.79 21.01
CA GLY A 36 18.20 -3.55 22.21
C GLY A 36 18.08 -2.73 23.49
N PHE A 37 17.37 -3.26 24.47
CA PHE A 37 17.20 -2.74 25.82
C PHE A 37 17.92 -3.67 26.79
N TYR A 38 18.94 -3.17 27.50
CA TYR A 38 19.79 -3.99 28.36
C TYR A 38 19.56 -3.66 29.84
N PHE A 39 19.40 -4.70 30.67
CA PHE A 39 19.02 -4.59 32.08
C PHE A 39 20.05 -5.28 32.98
N ASN A 40 20.37 -4.68 34.12
CA ASN A 40 21.29 -5.22 35.14
C ASN A 40 20.65 -6.24 36.09
N ASN A 41 19.57 -6.88 35.66
CA ASN A 41 18.88 -7.95 36.37
C ASN A 41 18.35 -8.97 35.36
N LYS A 42 18.12 -10.21 35.76
CA LYS A 42 17.64 -11.29 34.87
C LYS A 42 16.15 -11.22 34.49
N ASN A 43 15.39 -10.30 35.08
CA ASN A 43 13.93 -10.31 35.03
C ASN A 43 13.33 -9.23 34.12
N LEU A 44 14.15 -8.51 33.33
CA LEU A 44 13.72 -7.38 32.49
C LEU A 44 12.98 -6.29 33.30
N GLN A 45 13.36 -6.10 34.56
CA GLN A 45 12.72 -5.17 35.49
C GLN A 45 13.38 -3.80 35.50
N GLY A 46 12.56 -2.77 35.76
CA GLY A 46 13.00 -1.38 35.85
C GLY A 46 13.31 -0.75 34.50
N SER A 47 13.94 0.42 34.54
CA SER A 47 14.45 1.07 33.33
C SER A 47 15.69 0.34 32.82
N PRO A 48 15.86 0.21 31.49
CA PRO A 48 17.10 -0.32 30.91
C PRO A 48 18.29 0.54 31.34
N VAL A 49 19.45 -0.09 31.60
CA VAL A 49 20.70 0.62 31.90
C VAL A 49 21.16 1.41 30.68
N PHE A 50 21.03 0.82 29.49
CA PHE A 50 21.19 1.51 28.22
C PHE A 50 20.37 0.86 27.11
N THR A 51 20.19 1.62 26.03
CA THR A 51 19.63 1.15 24.77
C THR A 51 20.69 1.22 23.68
N ARG A 52 20.70 0.26 22.76
CA ARG A 52 21.65 0.20 21.64
C ARG A 52 20.97 -0.36 20.39
N ASP A 53 21.35 0.16 19.23
CA ASP A 53 20.97 -0.41 17.95
C ASP A 53 21.96 -1.52 17.56
N ASP A 54 21.46 -2.75 17.46
CA ASP A 54 22.22 -3.96 17.17
C ASP A 54 21.96 -4.46 15.74
N ALA A 55 22.91 -4.31 14.81
CA ALA A 55 22.72 -4.66 13.39
C ALA A 55 22.18 -6.09 13.19
N ASN A 56 22.64 -7.04 14.02
CA ASN A 56 22.23 -8.42 14.08
C ASN A 56 22.17 -8.90 15.54
N LEU A 57 21.35 -9.92 15.81
CA LEU A 57 21.40 -10.64 17.09
C LEU A 57 22.29 -11.86 16.89
N ASP A 58 23.60 -11.66 17.07
CA ASP A 58 24.63 -12.69 16.97
C ASP A 58 25.70 -12.46 18.05
N PHE A 59 25.28 -12.55 19.32
CA PHE A 59 26.13 -12.24 20.46
C PHE A 59 26.72 -13.48 21.09
N VAL A 60 28.05 -13.49 21.23
CA VAL A 60 28.83 -14.49 21.98
C VAL A 60 29.73 -13.74 22.95
N TRP A 61 29.29 -13.55 24.20
CA TRP A 61 30.04 -12.79 25.21
C TRP A 61 31.00 -13.66 26.03
N GLY A 62 30.86 -14.99 25.98
CA GLY A 62 31.62 -15.89 26.85
C GLY A 62 31.35 -15.56 28.32
N GLY A 63 32.36 -15.60 29.19
CA GLY A 63 32.21 -15.21 30.60
C GLY A 63 32.09 -13.70 30.86
N GLY A 64 31.94 -12.89 29.80
CA GLY A 64 31.74 -11.45 29.87
C GLY A 64 30.27 -11.05 29.79
N GLY A 65 30.01 -9.81 29.41
CA GLY A 65 28.66 -9.30 29.20
C GLY A 65 28.60 -8.18 28.16
N PRO A 66 27.43 -7.56 27.94
CA PRO A 66 27.21 -6.54 26.91
C PRO A 66 28.04 -5.26 27.04
N GLY A 67 28.73 -5.06 28.18
CA GLY A 67 29.45 -3.82 28.51
C GLY A 67 28.53 -2.75 29.09
N GLY A 68 28.99 -1.50 29.16
CA GLY A 68 28.13 -0.34 29.48
C GLY A 68 27.51 -0.35 30.89
N GLY A 69 28.15 -1.00 31.87
CA GLY A 69 27.65 -1.08 33.25
C GLY A 69 26.70 -2.25 33.52
N ILE A 70 26.48 -3.12 32.52
CA ILE A 70 25.79 -4.40 32.70
C ILE A 70 26.77 -5.42 33.31
N PRO A 71 26.40 -6.14 34.39
CA PRO A 71 27.24 -7.19 34.98
C PRO A 71 27.45 -8.36 34.00
N SER A 72 28.51 -9.14 34.21
CA SER A 72 28.80 -10.34 33.40
C SER A 72 27.87 -11.52 33.67
N ALA A 73 27.01 -11.41 34.68
CA ALA A 73 26.06 -12.42 35.13
C ALA A 73 24.81 -11.72 35.67
N ASN A 74 23.70 -12.42 35.76
CA ASN A 74 22.42 -11.92 36.25
C ASN A 74 21.91 -10.67 35.50
N PHE A 75 22.00 -10.69 34.18
CA PHE A 75 21.52 -9.61 33.31
C PHE A 75 20.45 -10.11 32.33
N SER A 76 19.74 -9.19 31.69
CA SER A 76 18.78 -9.52 30.64
C SER A 76 18.76 -8.48 29.54
N ALA A 77 18.23 -8.87 28.39
CA ALA A 77 18.07 -7.99 27.25
C ALA A 77 16.75 -8.26 26.53
N ARG A 78 16.19 -7.20 25.94
CA ARG A 78 15.03 -7.26 25.05
C ARG A 78 15.37 -6.57 23.75
N TRP A 79 15.16 -7.24 22.63
CA TRP A 79 15.32 -6.68 21.31
C TRP A 79 13.99 -6.63 20.58
N LEU A 80 13.74 -5.53 19.87
CA LEU A 80 12.57 -5.37 19.01
C LEU A 80 13.00 -4.93 17.63
N ARG A 81 12.34 -5.48 16.60
CA ARG A 81 12.47 -5.04 15.22
C ARG A 81 11.23 -5.37 14.40
N TRP A 82 10.81 -4.46 13.54
CA TRP A 82 9.91 -4.78 12.44
C TRP A 82 10.70 -5.43 11.30
N VAL A 83 10.44 -6.71 11.05
CA VAL A 83 11.09 -7.49 9.98
C VAL A 83 10.15 -7.52 8.78
N TYR A 84 10.61 -7.03 7.64
CA TYR A 84 9.85 -7.12 6.39
C TYR A 84 10.02 -8.50 5.77
N LEU A 85 8.92 -9.22 5.63
CA LEU A 85 8.83 -10.48 4.92
C LEU A 85 8.36 -10.19 3.49
N ASP A 86 9.22 -10.45 2.53
CA ASP A 86 9.01 -10.16 1.11
C ASP A 86 7.97 -11.07 0.44
N LYS A 87 7.48 -12.07 1.17
CA LYS A 87 6.49 -13.05 0.71
C LYS A 87 5.71 -13.65 1.87
N ALA A 88 4.48 -14.02 1.57
CA ALA A 88 3.69 -14.89 2.44
C ALA A 88 4.22 -16.32 2.39
N GLY A 89 4.15 -17.05 3.49
CA GLY A 89 4.53 -18.46 3.57
C GLY A 89 5.24 -18.82 4.87
N ASN A 90 5.90 -19.98 4.86
CA ASN A 90 6.59 -20.50 6.03
C ASN A 90 7.92 -19.79 6.26
N TRP A 91 8.09 -19.21 7.44
CA TRP A 91 9.31 -18.60 7.94
C TRP A 91 9.76 -19.34 9.20
N THR A 92 11.03 -19.74 9.23
CA THR A 92 11.64 -20.41 10.38
C THR A 92 12.44 -19.40 11.20
N PHE A 93 12.14 -19.33 12.48
CA PHE A 93 12.87 -18.54 13.47
C PHE A 93 13.67 -19.49 14.34
N THR A 94 14.98 -19.27 14.44
CA THR A 94 15.89 -20.09 15.25
C THR A 94 16.62 -19.20 16.24
N THR A 95 16.49 -19.51 17.54
CA THR A 95 17.25 -18.89 18.63
C THR A 95 18.36 -19.83 19.08
N ILE A 96 19.52 -19.28 19.49
CA ILE A 96 20.58 -20.02 20.20
C ILE A 96 20.96 -19.18 21.41
N THR A 97 20.68 -19.68 22.62
CA THR A 97 20.89 -18.90 23.85
C THR A 97 21.44 -19.71 25.02
N ASP A 98 22.23 -19.00 25.84
CA ASP A 98 22.74 -19.36 27.17
C ASP A 98 22.57 -18.11 28.06
N ASP A 99 21.53 -17.95 28.87
CA ASP A 99 20.52 -18.93 29.30
C ASP A 99 19.18 -18.79 28.53
N GLY A 100 18.15 -18.27 29.20
CA GLY A 100 16.75 -18.39 28.80
C GLY A 100 16.33 -17.39 27.73
N VAL A 101 15.33 -17.78 26.95
CA VAL A 101 14.81 -17.01 25.81
C VAL A 101 13.29 -17.07 25.71
N ARG A 102 12.67 -15.94 25.32
CA ARG A 102 11.31 -15.88 24.80
C ARG A 102 11.31 -15.15 23.47
N LEU A 103 10.69 -15.74 22.44
CA LEU A 103 10.54 -15.12 21.13
C LEU A 103 9.07 -14.88 20.82
N PHE A 104 8.77 -13.66 20.37
CA PHE A 104 7.43 -13.26 19.94
C PHE A 104 7.45 -12.81 18.49
N VAL A 105 6.39 -13.15 17.74
CA VAL A 105 6.12 -12.65 16.38
C VAL A 105 4.68 -12.13 16.35
N ASP A 106 4.50 -10.84 16.04
CA ASP A 106 3.23 -10.10 16.12
C ASP A 106 2.53 -10.28 17.47
N ASP A 107 3.31 -10.13 18.54
CA ASP A 107 2.91 -10.31 19.94
C ASP A 107 2.46 -11.74 20.35
N ASN A 108 2.51 -12.71 19.44
CA ASN A 108 2.32 -14.12 19.79
C ASN A 108 3.62 -14.73 20.31
N LEU A 109 3.59 -15.40 21.47
CA LEU A 109 4.73 -16.13 22.04
C LEU A 109 4.94 -17.43 21.26
N VAL A 110 6.06 -17.56 20.56
CA VAL A 110 6.34 -18.68 19.63
C VAL A 110 7.52 -19.56 20.05
N ILE A 111 8.38 -19.08 20.94
CA ILE A 111 9.38 -19.86 21.68
C ILE A 111 9.34 -19.39 23.13
N ASP A 112 9.16 -20.32 24.07
CA ASP A 112 9.18 -20.04 25.51
C ASP A 112 10.12 -21.01 26.23
N GLN A 113 11.34 -20.57 26.50
CA GLN A 113 12.37 -21.32 27.21
C GLN A 113 13.02 -20.41 28.26
N TRP A 114 12.20 -19.83 29.14
CA TRP A 114 12.66 -18.93 30.20
C TRP A 114 13.21 -19.69 31.43
N ARG A 115 14.31 -20.42 31.22
CA ARG A 115 14.97 -21.26 32.25
C ARG A 115 16.48 -21.29 32.02
N ASP A 116 17.22 -21.68 33.06
CA ASP A 116 18.68 -21.82 33.00
C ASP A 116 19.05 -22.97 32.05
N GLN A 117 20.02 -22.73 31.17
CA GLN A 117 20.43 -23.67 30.13
C GLN A 117 21.78 -23.31 29.51
N ASN A 118 22.58 -24.34 29.17
CA ASN A 118 23.73 -24.19 28.28
C ASN A 118 23.30 -23.71 26.87
N PRO A 119 24.22 -23.26 25.99
CA PRO A 119 23.89 -22.82 24.63
C PRO A 119 23.03 -23.84 23.88
N THR A 120 21.76 -23.54 23.71
CA THR A 120 20.76 -24.48 23.15
C THR A 120 19.98 -23.81 22.02
N ALA A 121 19.82 -24.53 20.91
CA ALA A 121 19.03 -24.07 19.77
C ALA A 121 17.55 -24.43 19.91
N HIS A 122 16.67 -23.47 19.68
CA HIS A 122 15.23 -23.68 19.57
C HIS A 122 14.72 -23.06 18.27
N ALA A 123 13.88 -23.80 17.54
CA ALA A 123 13.33 -23.34 16.26
C ALA A 123 11.81 -23.51 16.21
N THR A 124 11.15 -22.58 15.51
CA THR A 124 9.72 -22.64 15.20
C THR A 124 9.48 -22.15 13.77
N THR A 125 8.52 -22.74 13.08
CA THR A 125 8.12 -22.31 11.74
C THR A 125 6.70 -21.76 11.78
N LEU A 126 6.54 -20.53 11.30
CA LEU A 126 5.25 -19.85 11.24
C LEU A 126 4.86 -19.61 9.79
N ASN A 127 3.58 -19.81 9.47
CA ASN A 127 3.02 -19.35 8.21
C ASN A 127 2.60 -17.88 8.37
N LEU A 128 3.31 -16.97 7.73
CA LEU A 128 3.13 -15.53 7.88
C LEU A 128 2.69 -14.90 6.56
N THR A 129 1.97 -13.79 6.63
CA THR A 129 1.61 -12.99 5.46
C THR A 129 2.83 -12.26 4.88
N LEU A 130 2.70 -11.73 3.66
CA LEU A 130 3.68 -10.76 3.15
C LEU A 130 3.54 -9.47 3.96
N GLY A 131 4.66 -8.80 4.25
CA GLY A 131 4.67 -7.49 4.89
C GLY A 131 5.55 -7.42 6.13
N PHE A 132 5.38 -6.37 6.93
CA PHE A 132 6.13 -6.21 8.18
C PHE A 132 5.51 -7.03 9.30
N HIS A 133 6.37 -7.75 10.03
CA HIS A 133 6.03 -8.50 11.23
C HIS A 133 6.89 -8.01 12.40
N LEU A 134 6.29 -7.80 13.58
CA LEU A 134 7.04 -7.37 14.77
C LEU A 134 7.69 -8.58 15.40
N VAL A 135 9.03 -8.62 15.41
CA VAL A 135 9.79 -9.66 16.09
C VAL A 135 10.38 -9.10 17.37
N LYS A 136 10.13 -9.78 18.49
CA LYS A 136 10.62 -9.40 19.81
C LYS A 136 11.29 -10.59 20.46
N MET A 137 12.57 -10.47 20.78
CA MET A 137 13.34 -11.49 21.51
C MET A 137 13.68 -10.97 22.90
N GLU A 138 13.30 -11.72 23.92
CA GLU A 138 13.69 -11.51 25.31
C GLU A 138 14.69 -12.59 25.70
N TYR A 139 15.71 -12.21 26.47
CA TYR A 139 16.82 -13.08 26.86
C TYR A 139 17.31 -12.75 28.28
N TYR A 140 17.82 -13.75 29.00
CA TYR A 140 18.60 -13.52 30.21
C TYR A 140 19.82 -14.43 30.32
N ASN A 141 20.80 -13.99 31.11
CA ASN A 141 21.90 -14.80 31.60
C ASN A 141 21.91 -14.80 33.13
N ALA A 142 22.01 -15.97 33.74
CA ALA A 142 22.10 -16.14 35.18
C ALA A 142 23.56 -16.11 35.64
N GLU A 143 24.37 -17.09 35.26
CA GLU A 143 25.78 -17.23 35.62
C GLU A 143 26.57 -17.89 34.48
N GLY A 144 27.90 -17.86 34.53
CA GLY A 144 28.73 -18.58 33.56
C GLY A 144 28.91 -17.84 32.24
N THR A 145 28.67 -18.51 31.12
CA THR A 145 28.85 -17.96 29.77
C THR A 145 27.55 -17.34 29.25
N ALA A 146 27.65 -16.33 28.39
CA ALA A 146 26.50 -15.66 27.82
C ALA A 146 26.53 -15.69 26.28
N GLU A 147 25.44 -16.16 25.68
CA GLU A 147 25.23 -16.23 24.24
C GLU A 147 23.77 -15.91 23.88
N ALA A 148 23.56 -15.08 22.86
CA ALA A 148 22.22 -14.76 22.36
C ALA A 148 22.23 -14.53 20.83
N ARG A 149 21.64 -15.46 20.08
CA ARG A 149 21.56 -15.39 18.62
C ARG A 149 20.12 -15.60 18.12
N LEU A 150 19.74 -14.89 17.06
CA LEU A 150 18.48 -15.09 16.33
C LEU A 150 18.73 -15.13 14.83
N GLN A 151 18.26 -16.20 14.19
CA GLN A 151 18.23 -16.36 12.74
C GLN A 151 16.78 -16.40 12.26
N ILE A 152 16.48 -15.68 11.18
CA ILE A 152 15.18 -15.65 10.53
C ILE A 152 15.40 -16.06 9.08
N ALA A 153 14.81 -17.18 8.66
CA ALA A 153 15.01 -17.72 7.32
C ALA A 153 13.67 -18.10 6.67
N SER A 154 13.57 -17.85 5.36
CA SER A 154 12.57 -18.48 4.49
C SER A 154 13.27 -19.35 3.46
N ALA A 155 12.57 -20.33 2.91
CA ALA A 155 13.03 -20.97 1.69
C ALA A 155 13.03 -19.93 0.56
N SER A 156 14.19 -19.61 -0.02
CA SER A 156 14.33 -18.65 -1.12
C SER A 156 14.03 -19.32 -2.47
N TYR A 157 13.18 -18.67 -3.27
CA TYR A 157 12.83 -19.08 -4.64
C TYR A 157 12.96 -17.85 -5.55
N PRO A 158 14.19 -17.39 -5.85
CA PRO A 158 14.41 -16.14 -6.58
C PRO A 158 13.86 -16.15 -8.02
N ASP A 159 13.58 -17.33 -8.57
CA ASP A 159 13.03 -17.51 -9.91
C ASP A 159 11.54 -17.90 -9.81
N TRP A 160 11.19 -19.14 -10.14
CA TRP A 160 9.85 -19.68 -9.95
C TRP A 160 9.80 -20.62 -8.75
N ARG A 161 8.91 -20.35 -7.80
CA ARG A 161 8.55 -21.32 -6.76
C ARG A 161 7.66 -22.40 -7.38
N GLY A 162 8.22 -23.58 -7.63
CA GLY A 162 7.52 -24.75 -8.17
C GLY A 162 7.08 -25.69 -7.06
N GLU A 163 5.77 -25.89 -6.93
CA GLU A 163 5.12 -26.82 -5.99
C GLU A 163 4.63 -28.05 -6.73
N TYR A 164 5.15 -29.23 -6.39
CA TYR A 164 4.91 -30.47 -7.14
C TYR A 164 4.00 -31.41 -6.35
N TYR A 165 2.92 -31.89 -6.98
CA TYR A 165 1.88 -32.70 -6.35
C TYR A 165 1.77 -34.05 -7.06
N ASN A 166 1.59 -35.12 -6.31
CA ASN A 166 1.43 -36.49 -6.82
C ASN A 166 0.00 -36.83 -7.27
N ASN A 167 -0.82 -35.81 -7.51
CA ASN A 167 -2.19 -35.91 -8.00
C ASN A 167 -2.43 -34.80 -9.03
N PRO A 168 -3.40 -34.95 -9.95
CA PRO A 168 -3.63 -33.98 -11.03
C PRO A 168 -4.41 -32.73 -10.59
N ASP A 169 -4.84 -32.64 -9.33
CA ASP A 169 -5.82 -31.64 -8.88
C ASP A 169 -5.23 -30.59 -7.92
N LEU A 170 -3.91 -30.55 -7.76
CA LEU A 170 -3.19 -29.69 -6.80
C LEU A 170 -3.70 -29.88 -5.35
N ALA A 171 -4.16 -31.09 -5.02
CA ALA A 171 -4.77 -31.40 -3.74
C ALA A 171 -3.72 -31.74 -2.68
N GLY A 172 -3.98 -31.34 -1.43
CA GLY A 172 -3.12 -31.62 -0.28
C GLY A 172 -1.86 -30.76 -0.25
N SER A 173 -0.85 -31.22 0.49
CA SER A 173 0.47 -30.58 0.51
C SER A 173 1.32 -31.04 -0.69
N PRO A 174 2.15 -30.16 -1.28
CA PRO A 174 3.08 -30.58 -2.32
C PRO A 174 4.07 -31.61 -1.76
N VAL A 175 4.44 -32.59 -2.59
CA VAL A 175 5.46 -33.62 -2.26
C VAL A 175 6.82 -32.98 -2.07
N PHE A 176 7.16 -32.01 -2.92
CA PHE A 176 8.32 -31.14 -2.74
C PHE A 176 8.09 -29.78 -3.38
N ILE A 177 8.91 -28.81 -2.98
CA ILE A 177 8.93 -27.46 -3.51
C ILE A 177 10.37 -27.13 -3.90
N ARG A 178 10.60 -26.53 -5.06
CA ARG A 178 11.94 -26.10 -5.50
C ARG A 178 11.92 -24.77 -6.25
N ASN A 179 13.10 -24.21 -6.47
CA ASN A 179 13.30 -23.03 -7.31
C ASN A 179 13.59 -23.47 -8.75
N ASP A 180 12.71 -23.13 -9.68
CA ASP A 180 12.86 -23.39 -11.10
C ASP A 180 13.27 -22.10 -11.81
N SER A 181 14.43 -22.09 -12.49
CA SER A 181 14.93 -20.89 -13.18
C SER A 181 14.02 -20.41 -14.32
N ALA A 182 13.28 -21.33 -14.93
CA ALA A 182 12.26 -21.06 -15.91
C ALA A 182 11.22 -22.19 -15.92
N ILE A 183 10.00 -21.87 -16.36
CA ILE A 183 9.02 -22.89 -16.73
C ILE A 183 9.30 -23.28 -18.18
N ASN A 184 10.27 -24.18 -18.36
CA ASN A 184 10.66 -24.73 -19.67
C ASN A 184 10.99 -26.22 -19.52
N PHE A 185 9.96 -27.02 -19.20
CA PHE A 185 10.10 -28.42 -18.85
C PHE A 185 9.58 -29.34 -19.95
N ASN A 186 10.44 -30.26 -20.38
CA ASN A 186 10.05 -31.48 -21.08
C ASN A 186 10.41 -32.67 -20.18
N PHE A 187 9.43 -33.18 -19.44
CA PHE A 187 9.61 -34.29 -18.51
C PHE A 187 9.49 -35.67 -19.18
N GLY A 188 9.04 -35.72 -20.44
CA GLY A 188 8.72 -36.99 -21.12
C GLY A 188 7.73 -37.84 -20.33
N ALA A 189 7.78 -39.16 -20.47
CA ALA A 189 6.92 -40.10 -19.75
C ALA A 189 7.37 -40.37 -18.29
N GLY A 190 8.55 -39.89 -17.90
CA GLY A 190 9.14 -40.15 -16.58
C GLY A 190 8.66 -39.21 -15.47
N GLY A 191 8.12 -38.04 -15.84
CA GLY A 191 7.67 -37.02 -14.90
C GLY A 191 8.83 -36.26 -14.21
N PRO A 192 8.51 -35.43 -13.19
CA PRO A 192 9.48 -34.54 -12.54
C PRO A 192 10.52 -35.23 -11.63
N GLY A 193 10.36 -36.52 -11.33
CA GLY A 193 11.15 -37.23 -10.33
C GLY A 193 10.73 -36.91 -8.88
N GLY A 194 11.56 -37.26 -7.90
CA GLY A 194 11.36 -36.87 -6.50
C GLY A 194 10.10 -37.45 -5.83
N GLY A 195 9.66 -38.64 -6.24
CA GLY A 195 8.43 -39.28 -5.73
C GLY A 195 7.14 -38.86 -6.44
N ILE A 196 7.23 -37.99 -7.46
CA ILE A 196 6.11 -37.66 -8.33
C ILE A 196 5.96 -38.74 -9.42
N PRO A 197 4.76 -39.30 -9.65
CA PRO A 197 4.54 -40.27 -10.71
C PRO A 197 4.70 -39.64 -12.10
N GLY A 198 5.04 -40.47 -13.11
CA GLY A 198 5.15 -40.03 -14.51
C GLY A 198 3.83 -39.60 -15.16
N SER A 199 2.70 -39.95 -14.53
CA SER A 199 1.34 -39.62 -14.97
C SER A 199 0.50 -39.17 -13.77
N HIS A 200 -0.62 -38.48 -14.00
CA HIS A 200 -1.55 -38.03 -12.95
C HIS A 200 -0.89 -37.19 -11.84
N PHE A 201 -0.10 -36.19 -12.24
CA PHE A 201 0.53 -35.25 -11.32
C PHE A 201 0.18 -33.81 -11.70
N SER A 202 0.46 -32.87 -10.81
CA SER A 202 0.27 -31.44 -11.10
C SER A 202 1.39 -30.61 -10.49
N VAL A 203 1.58 -29.41 -11.05
CA VAL A 203 2.58 -28.46 -10.59
C VAL A 203 1.99 -27.06 -10.57
N ARG A 204 2.28 -26.29 -9.52
CA ARG A 204 2.01 -24.86 -9.45
C ARG A 204 3.31 -24.10 -9.40
N TRP A 205 3.55 -23.25 -10.39
CA TRP A 205 4.65 -22.30 -10.40
C TRP A 205 4.14 -20.90 -10.12
N SER A 206 4.86 -20.15 -9.29
CA SER A 206 4.54 -18.76 -8.98
C SER A 206 5.78 -17.89 -8.85
N ARG A 207 5.68 -16.63 -9.26
CA ARG A 207 6.70 -15.60 -9.04
C ARG A 207 6.12 -14.19 -9.07
N THR A 208 6.88 -13.25 -8.55
CA THR A 208 6.71 -11.83 -8.84
C THR A 208 7.69 -11.44 -9.96
N GLN A 209 7.23 -10.66 -10.94
CA GLN A 209 8.02 -10.25 -12.09
C GLN A 209 7.74 -8.77 -12.39
N TYR A 210 8.80 -8.00 -12.65
CA TYR A 210 8.67 -6.64 -13.15
C TYR A 210 8.25 -6.65 -14.63
N PHE A 211 7.27 -5.81 -14.99
CA PHE A 211 6.86 -5.54 -16.36
C PHE A 211 6.89 -4.03 -16.61
N ALA A 212 7.30 -3.62 -17.80
CA ALA A 212 7.03 -2.27 -18.28
C ALA A 212 5.55 -2.16 -18.69
N ALA A 213 4.98 -0.96 -18.67
CA ALA A 213 3.60 -0.75 -19.07
C ALA A 213 3.34 -1.20 -20.52
N GLY A 214 2.31 -2.01 -20.75
CA GLY A 214 1.94 -2.50 -22.08
C GLY A 214 1.01 -3.71 -22.02
N THR A 215 0.49 -4.11 -23.18
CA THR A 215 -0.30 -5.34 -23.32
C THR A 215 0.63 -6.51 -23.61
N TYR A 216 0.57 -7.55 -22.79
CA TYR A 216 1.38 -8.76 -22.89
C TYR A 216 0.53 -9.95 -23.29
N ARG A 217 1.05 -10.76 -24.22
CA ARG A 217 0.54 -12.09 -24.53
C ARG A 217 1.34 -13.14 -23.77
N PHE A 218 0.69 -13.88 -22.90
CA PHE A 218 1.24 -15.09 -22.28
C PHE A 218 0.92 -16.29 -23.16
N THR A 219 1.88 -17.19 -23.33
CA THR A 219 1.71 -18.45 -24.07
C THR A 219 2.08 -19.63 -23.17
N ALA A 220 1.12 -20.51 -22.88
CA ALA A 220 1.34 -21.78 -22.20
C ALA A 220 1.35 -22.92 -23.23
N ASN A 221 2.52 -23.49 -23.50
CA ASN A 221 2.67 -24.68 -24.34
C ASN A 221 2.78 -25.91 -23.44
N VAL A 222 1.71 -26.71 -23.40
CA VAL A 222 1.53 -27.79 -22.44
C VAL A 222 1.04 -29.06 -23.11
N ALA A 223 1.47 -30.22 -22.61
CA ALA A 223 1.00 -31.53 -23.12
C ALA A 223 -0.35 -31.98 -22.53
N SER A 224 -0.94 -31.19 -21.63
CA SER A 224 -2.18 -31.54 -20.90
C SER A 224 -2.87 -30.26 -20.43
N GLY A 225 -3.45 -30.23 -19.22
CA GLY A 225 -4.21 -29.09 -18.74
C GLY A 225 -3.35 -27.98 -18.15
N ALA A 226 -3.76 -26.73 -18.35
CA ALA A 226 -3.09 -25.57 -17.74
C ALA A 226 -4.04 -24.45 -17.40
N ARG A 227 -3.65 -23.65 -16.40
CA ARG A 227 -4.27 -22.36 -16.08
C ARG A 227 -3.19 -21.31 -15.82
N VAL A 228 -3.35 -20.11 -16.36
CA VAL A 228 -2.41 -19.00 -16.14
C VAL A 228 -3.14 -17.82 -15.53
N TRP A 229 -2.57 -17.26 -14.47
CA TRP A 229 -3.02 -16.03 -13.85
C TRP A 229 -1.92 -14.99 -13.85
N VAL A 230 -2.33 -13.74 -14.02
CA VAL A 230 -1.50 -12.55 -13.77
C VAL A 230 -2.33 -11.60 -12.90
N ASP A 231 -1.78 -11.16 -11.77
CA ASP A 231 -2.48 -10.34 -10.77
C ASP A 231 -3.88 -10.87 -10.39
N ASN A 232 -3.94 -12.19 -10.23
CA ASN A 232 -5.17 -12.92 -9.89
C ASN A 232 -6.25 -12.94 -11.00
N GLN A 233 -5.98 -12.38 -12.18
CA GLN A 233 -6.83 -12.52 -13.37
C GLN A 233 -6.47 -13.80 -14.12
N LEU A 234 -7.46 -14.69 -14.34
CA LEU A 234 -7.29 -15.94 -15.09
C LEU A 234 -7.31 -15.66 -16.60
N ILE A 235 -6.14 -15.68 -17.24
CA ILE A 235 -5.99 -15.32 -18.67
C ILE A 235 -5.93 -16.52 -19.60
N ILE A 236 -5.64 -17.72 -19.07
CA ILE A 236 -5.74 -19.00 -19.79
C ILE A 236 -6.45 -19.99 -18.87
N ASP A 237 -7.59 -20.53 -19.29
CA ASP A 237 -8.28 -21.61 -18.58
C ASP A 237 -8.48 -22.84 -19.47
N ARG A 238 -7.59 -23.82 -19.33
CA ARG A 238 -7.58 -25.08 -20.09
C ARG A 238 -7.29 -26.27 -19.18
N TRP A 239 -7.83 -26.29 -17.96
CA TRP A 239 -7.51 -27.35 -16.97
C TRP A 239 -7.90 -28.76 -17.42
N ALA A 240 -9.00 -28.89 -18.16
CA ALA A 240 -9.44 -30.13 -18.81
C ALA A 240 -9.15 -30.15 -20.33
N GLY A 241 -8.35 -29.20 -20.83
CA GLY A 241 -8.10 -29.00 -22.25
C GLY A 241 -7.06 -29.97 -22.84
N PRO A 242 -7.02 -30.09 -24.18
CA PRO A 242 -6.02 -30.91 -24.86
C PRO A 242 -4.64 -30.25 -24.82
N ALA A 243 -3.62 -31.03 -25.19
CA ALA A 243 -2.29 -30.51 -25.46
C ALA A 243 -2.32 -29.38 -26.50
N GLY A 244 -1.50 -28.36 -26.31
CA GLY A 244 -1.41 -27.24 -27.23
C GLY A 244 -0.68 -26.03 -26.67
N ALA A 245 -0.50 -25.03 -27.53
CA ALA A 245 -0.05 -23.71 -27.17
C ALA A 245 -1.28 -22.79 -27.04
N TRP A 246 -1.57 -22.40 -25.80
CA TRP A 246 -2.71 -21.55 -25.47
C TRP A 246 -2.21 -20.16 -25.12
N THR A 247 -2.94 -19.14 -25.55
CA THR A 247 -2.57 -17.74 -25.34
C THR A 247 -3.61 -17.01 -24.50
N GLY A 248 -3.15 -16.06 -23.69
CA GLY A 248 -3.98 -15.10 -22.96
C GLY A 248 -3.29 -13.75 -22.94
N ASP A 249 -4.05 -12.69 -23.24
CA ASP A 249 -3.53 -11.33 -23.31
C ASP A 249 -3.97 -10.53 -22.08
N ILE A 250 -3.10 -9.66 -21.57
CA ILE A 250 -3.39 -8.79 -20.42
C ILE A 250 -2.64 -7.46 -20.53
N ALA A 251 -3.31 -6.36 -20.21
CA ALA A 251 -2.68 -5.05 -20.04
C ALA A 251 -2.04 -4.96 -18.65
N LEU A 252 -0.75 -4.64 -18.59
CA LEU A 252 0.00 -4.45 -17.36
C LEU A 252 0.49 -3.00 -17.26
N PHE A 253 0.44 -2.45 -16.06
CA PHE A 253 1.12 -1.19 -15.74
C PHE A 253 2.62 -1.43 -15.56
N GLU A 254 3.37 -0.35 -15.43
CA GLU A 254 4.78 -0.47 -15.05
C GLU A 254 4.84 -0.86 -13.57
N GLY A 255 5.54 -1.96 -13.26
CA GLY A 255 5.72 -2.41 -11.89
C GLY A 255 5.88 -3.91 -11.75
N ASN A 256 5.83 -4.37 -10.51
CA ASN A 256 5.89 -5.78 -10.15
C ASN A 256 4.50 -6.41 -10.17
N HIS A 257 4.35 -7.50 -10.92
CA HIS A 257 3.12 -8.25 -11.08
C HIS A 257 3.30 -9.71 -10.63
N PHE A 258 2.24 -10.30 -10.09
CA PHE A 258 2.25 -11.70 -9.66
C PHE A 258 1.83 -12.61 -10.82
N VAL A 259 2.65 -13.59 -11.17
CA VAL A 259 2.39 -14.55 -12.24
C VAL A 259 2.31 -15.97 -11.68
N LYS A 260 1.27 -16.71 -12.08
CA LYS A 260 1.05 -18.10 -11.66
C LYS A 260 0.68 -18.97 -12.86
N LEU A 261 1.38 -20.09 -13.03
CA LEU A 261 0.98 -21.20 -13.90
C LEU A 261 0.62 -22.40 -13.04
N GLU A 262 -0.55 -22.97 -13.28
CA GLU A 262 -0.90 -24.31 -12.82
C GLU A 262 -0.91 -25.25 -14.02
N TYR A 263 -0.34 -26.44 -13.84
CA TYR A 263 -0.27 -27.50 -14.83
C TYR A 263 -0.77 -28.82 -14.25
N ALA A 264 -1.60 -29.53 -14.99
CA ALA A 264 -2.04 -30.88 -14.67
C ALA A 264 -1.65 -31.83 -15.80
N HIS A 265 -0.83 -32.83 -15.48
CA HIS A 265 -0.53 -33.93 -16.38
C HIS A 265 -1.40 -35.13 -16.07
N ARG A 266 -2.04 -35.68 -17.12
CA ARG A 266 -2.88 -36.88 -16.98
C ARG A 266 -2.13 -38.13 -17.44
N THR A 267 -1.75 -38.19 -18.71
CA THR A 267 -1.11 -39.36 -19.32
C THR A 267 -0.17 -38.97 -20.46
N GLY A 268 0.76 -39.85 -20.83
CA GLY A 268 1.64 -39.66 -21.98
C GLY A 268 2.93 -38.92 -21.62
N ASN A 269 3.42 -38.07 -22.52
CA ASN A 269 4.60 -37.24 -22.26
C ASN A 269 4.17 -35.92 -21.59
N ALA A 270 4.88 -35.52 -20.54
CA ALA A 270 4.66 -34.25 -19.87
C ALA A 270 5.55 -33.13 -20.42
N LEU A 271 4.93 -32.02 -20.81
CA LEU A 271 5.55 -30.79 -21.30
C LEU A 271 4.85 -29.61 -20.62
N ALA A 272 5.63 -28.67 -20.09
CA ALA A 272 5.14 -27.39 -19.57
C ALA A 272 6.13 -26.27 -19.87
N VAL A 273 5.72 -25.35 -20.75
CA VAL A 273 6.50 -24.16 -21.12
C VAL A 273 5.61 -22.92 -20.99
N LEU A 274 6.09 -21.87 -20.33
CA LEU A 274 5.45 -20.56 -20.27
C LEU A 274 6.36 -19.48 -20.85
N THR A 275 5.83 -18.71 -21.80
CA THR A 275 6.49 -17.50 -22.33
C THR A 275 5.53 -16.31 -22.28
N TYR A 276 6.07 -15.09 -22.36
CA TYR A 276 5.27 -13.88 -22.53
C TYR A 276 6.00 -12.84 -23.38
N THR A 277 5.24 -12.07 -24.16
CA THR A 277 5.77 -11.04 -25.07
C THR A 277 4.85 -9.82 -25.07
N THR A 278 5.42 -8.61 -25.12
CA THR A 278 4.64 -7.39 -25.34
C THR A 278 4.08 -7.38 -26.77
N ILE A 279 2.79 -7.09 -26.92
CA ILE A 279 2.08 -7.08 -28.21
C ILE A 279 1.50 -5.71 -28.59
N ALA A 280 1.34 -4.78 -27.64
CA ALA A 280 0.94 -3.40 -27.88
C ALA A 280 1.34 -2.48 -26.72
N GLY A 281 1.46 -1.17 -26.98
CA GLY A 281 1.49 -0.12 -25.95
C GLY A 281 0.09 0.35 -25.56
N LEU A 282 -0.05 1.19 -24.51
CA LEU A 282 -1.34 1.67 -23.97
C LEU A 282 -1.76 3.06 -24.50
N GLU A 283 -1.52 3.39 -25.78
CA GLU A 283 -1.93 4.71 -26.32
C GLU A 283 -3.45 4.83 -26.53
N ALA A 284 -4.10 3.73 -26.91
CA ALA A 284 -5.56 3.58 -26.90
C ALA A 284 -6.08 3.33 -25.47
N TRP A 285 -7.36 3.60 -25.22
CA TRP A 285 -7.99 3.28 -23.95
C TRP A 285 -8.25 1.79 -23.84
N HIS A 286 -7.59 1.13 -22.92
CA HIS A 286 -7.92 -0.23 -22.53
C HIS A 286 -9.11 -0.22 -21.57
N GLY A 287 -10.24 -0.78 -22.00
CA GLY A 287 -11.49 -0.84 -21.25
C GLY A 287 -11.74 -2.23 -20.66
N GLU A 288 -11.91 -2.28 -19.34
CA GLU A 288 -12.32 -3.44 -18.56
C GLU A 288 -13.79 -3.26 -18.14
N TYR A 289 -14.67 -4.18 -18.48
CA TYR A 289 -16.11 -4.11 -18.20
C TYR A 289 -16.53 -5.18 -17.19
N PHE A 290 -17.31 -4.78 -16.20
CA PHE A 290 -17.74 -5.62 -15.08
C PHE A 290 -19.26 -5.75 -15.11
N ASN A 291 -19.77 -6.95 -14.85
CA ASN A 291 -21.21 -7.24 -14.78
C ASN A 291 -21.88 -6.80 -13.47
N ASN A 292 -21.25 -5.87 -12.75
CA ASN A 292 -21.74 -5.24 -11.52
C ASN A 292 -21.35 -3.75 -11.54
N PRO A 293 -22.04 -2.88 -10.79
CA PRO A 293 -21.78 -1.44 -10.82
C PRO A 293 -20.54 -1.02 -9.99
N ASP A 294 -19.91 -1.93 -9.25
CA ASP A 294 -18.94 -1.60 -8.21
C ASP A 294 -17.49 -1.92 -8.60
N LEU A 295 -17.22 -2.31 -9.85
CA LEU A 295 -15.92 -2.74 -10.36
C LEU A 295 -15.32 -3.92 -9.55
N ILE A 296 -16.18 -4.82 -9.05
CA ILE A 296 -15.78 -5.95 -8.21
C ILE A 296 -15.53 -7.19 -9.07
N GLY A 297 -14.51 -7.96 -8.71
CA GLY A 297 -14.20 -9.24 -9.35
C GLY A 297 -13.39 -9.08 -10.63
N ALA A 298 -13.35 -10.15 -11.44
CA ALA A 298 -12.69 -10.12 -12.74
C ALA A 298 -13.59 -9.41 -13.78
N PRO A 299 -13.04 -8.60 -14.69
CA PRO A 299 -13.79 -8.06 -15.82
C PRO A 299 -14.37 -9.18 -16.70
N THR A 300 -15.59 -9.00 -17.17
CA THR A 300 -16.28 -9.95 -18.07
C THR A 300 -15.97 -9.69 -19.54
N LEU A 301 -15.62 -8.44 -19.89
CA LEU A 301 -15.28 -8.03 -21.25
C LEU A 301 -14.10 -7.06 -21.23
N PHE A 302 -13.20 -7.22 -22.18
CA PHE A 302 -12.12 -6.28 -22.46
C PHE A 302 -12.33 -5.69 -23.85
N ARG A 303 -12.04 -4.39 -24.00
CA ARG A 303 -12.12 -3.72 -25.29
C ARG A 303 -11.16 -2.55 -25.33
N ASP A 304 -10.41 -2.41 -26.42
CA ASP A 304 -9.59 -1.22 -26.65
C ASP A 304 -10.40 -0.21 -27.48
N ASP A 305 -10.37 1.05 -27.06
CA ASP A 305 -11.12 2.14 -27.65
C ASP A 305 -10.21 3.33 -27.96
N THR A 306 -10.36 3.92 -29.15
CA THR A 306 -9.57 5.11 -29.55
C THR A 306 -9.93 6.33 -28.71
N ASP A 307 -11.19 6.42 -28.29
CA ASP A 307 -11.78 7.52 -27.54
C ASP A 307 -12.89 7.02 -26.62
N LEU A 308 -13.13 7.77 -25.54
CA LEU A 308 -14.24 7.49 -24.61
C LEU A 308 -15.44 8.34 -25.04
N ASN A 309 -16.19 7.87 -26.04
CA ASN A 309 -17.37 8.56 -26.55
C ASN A 309 -18.49 7.55 -26.84
N PHE A 310 -19.10 7.04 -25.78
CA PHE A 310 -20.11 6.01 -25.84
C PHE A 310 -21.49 6.56 -25.50
N ASN A 311 -22.45 6.15 -26.31
CA ASN A 311 -23.87 6.26 -25.99
C ASN A 311 -24.48 4.89 -26.26
N TRP A 312 -24.59 4.08 -25.21
CA TRP A 312 -25.21 2.76 -25.30
C TRP A 312 -26.74 2.85 -25.20
N ASN A 313 -27.27 3.98 -24.72
CA ASN A 313 -28.71 4.26 -24.65
C ASN A 313 -29.52 3.15 -23.93
N GLY A 314 -28.96 2.63 -22.84
CA GLY A 314 -29.52 1.54 -22.03
C GLY A 314 -29.22 0.13 -22.56
N ASN A 315 -28.55 0.01 -23.71
CA ASN A 315 -28.12 -1.29 -24.23
C ASN A 315 -26.84 -1.78 -23.55
N SER A 316 -26.60 -3.09 -23.66
CA SER A 316 -25.36 -3.71 -23.22
C SER A 316 -24.16 -3.25 -24.08
N PRO A 317 -22.98 -3.01 -23.48
CA PRO A 317 -21.74 -2.73 -24.20
C PRO A 317 -21.14 -3.97 -24.89
N GLY A 318 -21.62 -5.18 -24.57
CA GLY A 318 -21.13 -6.41 -25.18
C GLY A 318 -21.49 -7.69 -24.42
N VAL A 319 -21.10 -8.83 -24.97
CA VAL A 319 -21.40 -10.16 -24.43
C VAL A 319 -20.98 -10.26 -22.96
N GLY A 320 -21.89 -10.73 -22.11
CA GLY A 320 -21.65 -10.93 -20.68
C GLY A 320 -21.84 -9.69 -19.80
N ILE A 321 -22.07 -8.52 -20.38
CA ILE A 321 -22.41 -7.29 -19.65
C ILE A 321 -23.93 -7.04 -19.75
N PRO A 322 -24.64 -6.81 -18.64
CA PRO A 322 -26.05 -6.43 -18.69
C PRO A 322 -26.25 -5.01 -19.25
N GLY A 323 -27.47 -4.64 -19.67
CA GLY A 323 -27.77 -3.26 -20.10
C GLY A 323 -27.81 -2.25 -18.95
N THR A 324 -28.00 -2.73 -17.72
CA THR A 324 -28.07 -1.96 -16.48
C THR A 324 -27.28 -2.67 -15.38
N ASN A 325 -26.90 -1.97 -14.30
CA ASN A 325 -26.08 -2.50 -13.20
C ASN A 325 -24.72 -3.07 -13.63
N TRP A 326 -23.97 -2.30 -14.41
CA TRP A 326 -22.62 -2.66 -14.84
C TRP A 326 -21.66 -1.49 -14.66
N SER A 327 -20.37 -1.75 -14.74
CA SER A 327 -19.34 -0.72 -14.65
C SER A 327 -18.22 -0.99 -15.62
N ALA A 328 -17.44 0.03 -15.92
CA ALA A 328 -16.23 -0.09 -16.70
C ALA A 328 -15.10 0.77 -16.14
N ARG A 329 -13.88 0.27 -16.31
CA ARG A 329 -12.63 1.00 -16.04
C ARG A 329 -11.86 1.10 -17.35
N PHE A 330 -11.55 2.32 -17.73
CA PHE A 330 -10.75 2.65 -18.90
C PHE A 330 -9.41 3.20 -18.45
N THR A 331 -8.33 2.70 -19.04
CA THR A 331 -6.98 3.15 -18.72
C THR A 331 -6.17 3.42 -19.98
N ALA A 332 -5.34 4.45 -19.97
CA ALA A 332 -4.47 4.79 -21.10
C ALA A 332 -3.22 5.50 -20.59
N ARG A 333 -2.11 5.42 -21.34
CA ARG A 333 -0.94 6.27 -21.12
C ARG A 333 -0.83 7.24 -22.29
N LYS A 334 -1.12 8.51 -22.04
CA LYS A 334 -1.19 9.54 -23.09
C LYS A 334 -0.11 10.59 -22.90
N THR A 335 0.53 10.99 -24.00
CA THR A 335 1.61 11.98 -23.99
C THR A 335 1.07 13.39 -24.22
N THR A 336 1.36 14.32 -23.32
CA THR A 336 1.19 15.76 -23.51
C THR A 336 2.48 16.33 -24.11
N HIS A 337 2.38 16.99 -25.28
CA HIS A 337 3.56 17.55 -25.94
C HIS A 337 4.03 18.89 -25.35
N THR A 338 3.16 19.58 -24.61
CA THR A 338 3.42 20.89 -24.02
C THR A 338 2.96 20.90 -22.58
N ALA A 339 3.77 21.43 -21.67
CA ALA A 339 3.30 21.72 -20.33
C ALA A 339 2.27 22.86 -20.37
N GLY A 340 1.21 22.77 -19.57
CA GLY A 340 0.17 23.79 -19.53
C GLY A 340 -1.12 23.33 -18.86
N TYR A 341 -2.12 24.21 -18.88
CA TYR A 341 -3.46 23.88 -18.39
C TYR A 341 -4.29 23.16 -19.45
N TYR A 342 -4.93 22.08 -19.02
CA TYR A 342 -5.84 21.24 -19.79
C TYR A 342 -7.20 21.20 -19.10
N THR A 343 -8.26 21.21 -19.89
CA THR A 343 -9.61 20.94 -19.38
C THR A 343 -9.93 19.48 -19.59
N VAL A 344 -10.27 18.80 -18.50
CA VAL A 344 -10.80 17.44 -18.50
C VAL A 344 -12.30 17.54 -18.37
N THR A 345 -13.03 16.97 -19.33
CA THR A 345 -14.49 16.88 -19.30
C THR A 345 -14.93 15.43 -19.20
N ALA A 346 -16.00 15.18 -18.45
CA ALA A 346 -16.66 13.89 -18.37
C ALA A 346 -18.18 14.08 -18.34
N THR A 347 -18.88 13.61 -19.37
CA THR A 347 -20.33 13.45 -19.40
C THR A 347 -20.68 12.02 -19.05
N SER A 348 -21.56 11.82 -18.08
CA SER A 348 -21.94 10.48 -17.64
C SER A 348 -23.40 10.37 -17.22
N ASP A 349 -23.98 9.21 -17.50
CA ASP A 349 -25.27 8.66 -17.06
C ASP A 349 -25.00 7.18 -16.79
N ASP A 350 -24.75 6.70 -15.56
CA ASP A 350 -24.79 7.39 -14.27
C ASP A 350 -23.41 7.95 -13.83
N GLY A 351 -22.69 7.24 -12.96
CA GLY A 351 -21.55 7.78 -12.23
C GLY A 351 -20.23 7.71 -12.98
N VAL A 352 -19.36 8.69 -12.74
CA VAL A 352 -18.03 8.78 -13.36
C VAL A 352 -16.95 9.25 -12.39
N ARG A 353 -15.76 8.70 -12.57
CA ARG A 353 -14.54 9.20 -11.92
C ARG A 353 -13.43 9.29 -12.95
N VAL A 354 -12.60 10.33 -12.89
CA VAL A 354 -11.48 10.53 -13.80
C VAL A 354 -10.21 10.79 -13.01
N TRP A 355 -9.11 10.14 -13.38
CA TRP A 355 -7.79 10.36 -12.79
C TRP A 355 -6.74 10.66 -13.86
N VAL A 356 -5.74 11.44 -13.46
CA VAL A 356 -4.45 11.58 -14.17
C VAL A 356 -3.31 11.38 -13.17
N ASP A 357 -2.34 10.53 -13.50
CA ASP A 357 -1.20 10.16 -12.65
C ASP A 357 -1.61 9.74 -11.23
N GLY A 358 -2.73 9.00 -11.14
CA GLY A 358 -3.34 8.58 -9.88
C GLY A 358 -4.12 9.66 -9.13
N ASN A 359 -4.17 10.90 -9.63
CA ASN A 359 -4.91 12.01 -9.04
C ASN A 359 -6.35 12.06 -9.55
N ILE A 360 -7.35 11.90 -8.68
CA ILE A 360 -8.76 12.04 -9.07
C ILE A 360 -9.09 13.51 -9.39
N LEU A 361 -9.51 13.75 -10.61
CA LEU A 361 -9.90 15.07 -11.12
C LEU A 361 -11.40 15.28 -11.06
N ILE A 362 -12.18 14.24 -11.37
CA ILE A 362 -13.65 14.24 -11.32
C ILE A 362 -14.05 13.06 -10.44
N ASN A 363 -14.91 13.29 -9.44
CA ASN A 363 -15.41 12.25 -8.55
C ASN A 363 -16.93 12.34 -8.37
N GLN A 364 -17.68 11.72 -9.27
CA GLN A 364 -19.14 11.78 -9.31
C GLN A 364 -19.71 10.36 -9.38
N TRP A 365 -19.37 9.55 -8.38
CA TRP A 365 -19.82 8.15 -8.27
C TRP A 365 -21.20 8.06 -7.62
N ARG A 366 -22.21 8.60 -8.31
CA ARG A 366 -23.60 8.65 -7.85
C ARG A 366 -24.57 8.53 -9.02
N ASP A 367 -25.79 8.09 -8.73
CA ASP A 367 -26.87 7.97 -9.71
C ASP A 367 -27.28 9.37 -10.19
N GLN A 368 -27.40 9.55 -11.50
CA GLN A 368 -27.68 10.84 -12.12
C GLN A 368 -28.07 10.69 -13.59
N SER A 369 -28.90 11.62 -14.09
CA SER A 369 -29.11 11.80 -15.53
C SER A 369 -27.83 12.27 -16.24
N PRO A 370 -27.75 12.24 -17.59
CA PRO A 370 -26.58 12.69 -18.34
C PRO A 370 -26.10 14.07 -17.89
N THR A 371 -24.96 14.10 -17.21
CA THR A 371 -24.41 15.32 -16.59
C THR A 371 -22.94 15.47 -16.97
N THR A 372 -22.57 16.67 -17.41
CA THR A 372 -21.17 17.00 -17.76
C THR A 372 -20.47 17.67 -16.59
N TYR A 373 -19.32 17.12 -16.22
CA TYR A 373 -18.37 17.71 -15.29
C TYR A 373 -17.14 18.18 -16.04
N ALA A 374 -16.55 19.28 -15.60
CA ALA A 374 -15.33 19.83 -16.18
C ALA A 374 -14.40 20.30 -15.06
N VAL A 375 -13.10 20.06 -15.25
CA VAL A 375 -12.06 20.51 -14.32
C VAL A 375 -10.81 20.89 -15.11
N THR A 376 -10.15 21.96 -14.69
CA THR A 376 -8.87 22.38 -15.28
C THR A 376 -7.72 21.82 -14.45
N VAL A 377 -6.75 21.19 -15.11
CA VAL A 377 -5.55 20.61 -14.49
C VAL A 377 -4.30 21.08 -15.22
N TYR A 378 -3.25 21.42 -14.49
CA TYR A 378 -1.94 21.66 -15.09
C TYR A 378 -1.21 20.33 -15.28
N LEU A 379 -0.74 20.06 -16.50
CA LEU A 379 0.06 18.89 -16.83
C LEU A 379 1.44 19.34 -17.33
N ASN A 380 2.48 18.62 -16.96
CA ASN A 380 3.81 18.79 -17.56
C ASN A 380 3.81 18.24 -18.99
N ALA A 381 4.86 18.49 -19.77
CA ALA A 381 5.08 17.73 -20.99
C ALA A 381 5.58 16.32 -20.62
N GLY A 382 5.05 15.29 -21.28
CA GLY A 382 5.44 13.90 -21.04
C GLY A 382 4.27 12.94 -21.02
N ALA A 383 4.56 11.68 -20.70
CA ALA A 383 3.55 10.64 -20.58
C ALA A 383 2.81 10.74 -19.25
N HIS A 384 1.49 10.68 -19.31
CA HIS A 384 0.59 10.71 -18.17
C HIS A 384 -0.30 9.47 -18.14
N ASP A 385 -0.52 8.92 -16.95
CA ASP A 385 -1.37 7.75 -16.74
C ASP A 385 -2.81 8.20 -16.49
N TRP A 386 -3.72 7.81 -17.37
CA TRP A 386 -5.12 8.15 -17.28
C TRP A 386 -5.96 6.96 -16.83
N ARG A 387 -6.93 7.23 -15.96
CA ARG A 387 -7.99 6.30 -15.62
C ARG A 387 -9.34 7.00 -15.69
N VAL A 388 -10.33 6.34 -16.26
CA VAL A 388 -11.74 6.74 -16.19
C VAL A 388 -12.52 5.55 -15.69
N GLU A 389 -13.30 5.73 -14.64
CA GLU A 389 -14.24 4.72 -14.17
C GLU A 389 -15.65 5.22 -14.42
N TYR A 390 -16.53 4.32 -14.82
CA TYR A 390 -17.92 4.57 -15.15
C TYR A 390 -18.79 3.47 -14.55
N TYR A 391 -19.99 3.82 -14.09
CA TYR A 391 -21.02 2.82 -13.87
C TYR A 391 -22.37 3.25 -14.41
N GLN A 392 -23.15 2.24 -14.76
CA GLN A 392 -24.53 2.34 -15.17
C GLN A 392 -25.43 1.66 -14.15
N ARG A 393 -26.37 2.40 -13.56
CA ARG A 393 -27.39 1.86 -12.66
C ARG A 393 -28.61 1.42 -13.43
N ALA A 394 -29.25 2.32 -14.17
CA ALA A 394 -30.55 2.07 -14.80
C ALA A 394 -30.84 3.02 -15.98
N SER A 395 -31.79 2.65 -16.84
CA SER A 395 -32.27 3.51 -17.95
C SER A 395 -31.20 3.82 -19.00
N GLY A 396 -30.93 5.10 -19.31
CA GLY A 396 -29.98 5.54 -20.32
C GLY A 396 -28.54 5.33 -19.86
N SER A 397 -27.64 5.02 -20.79
CA SER A 397 -26.21 4.81 -20.49
C SER A 397 -25.33 5.57 -21.47
N LEU A 398 -24.53 6.49 -20.92
CA LEU A 398 -23.69 7.39 -21.69
C LEU A 398 -22.39 7.69 -20.95
N LEU A 399 -21.26 7.62 -21.66
CA LEU A 399 -19.96 8.05 -21.18
C LEU A 399 -19.25 8.83 -22.28
N ARG A 400 -18.92 10.10 -22.02
CA ARG A 400 -18.00 10.88 -22.84
C ARG A 400 -16.90 11.46 -21.98
N ALA A 401 -15.63 11.16 -22.23
CA ALA A 401 -14.52 11.75 -21.50
C ALA A 401 -13.46 12.29 -22.46
N GLN A 402 -13.08 13.56 -22.29
CA GLN A 402 -12.14 14.26 -23.18
C GLN A 402 -11.16 15.13 -22.40
N ILE A 403 -10.01 15.38 -23.03
CA ILE A 403 -8.95 16.26 -22.52
C ILE A 403 -8.63 17.25 -23.63
N THR A 404 -8.80 18.54 -23.38
CA THR A 404 -8.54 19.61 -24.35
C THR A 404 -7.46 20.56 -23.84
N SER A 405 -6.46 20.85 -24.68
CA SER A 405 -5.39 21.81 -24.37
C SER A 405 -5.88 23.25 -24.58
N GLY A 406 -5.28 24.21 -23.85
CA GLY A 406 -5.32 25.63 -24.23
C GLY A 406 -6.43 26.47 -23.62
N VAL A 407 -6.87 26.19 -22.38
CA VAL A 407 -7.70 27.15 -21.64
C VAL A 407 -6.83 28.14 -20.87
N THR A 408 -7.24 29.42 -20.89
CA THR A 408 -6.80 30.41 -19.92
C THR A 408 -7.10 29.89 -18.51
N PRO A 409 -6.23 30.16 -17.50
CA PRO A 409 -6.49 29.79 -16.12
C PRO A 409 -7.93 30.20 -15.76
N PRO A 410 -8.68 29.40 -14.98
CA PRO A 410 -10.01 29.82 -14.56
C PRO A 410 -9.91 31.24 -13.98
N PRO A 411 -10.87 32.14 -14.32
CA PRO A 411 -10.82 33.51 -13.82
C PRO A 411 -10.64 33.46 -12.29
N PRO A 412 -9.78 34.33 -11.73
CA PRO A 412 -9.58 34.39 -10.29
C PRO A 412 -10.94 34.39 -9.59
N PRO A 413 -11.12 33.63 -8.50
CA PRO A 413 -12.32 33.73 -7.69
C PRO A 413 -12.63 35.20 -7.40
N GLN A 414 -13.90 35.58 -7.46
CA GLN A 414 -14.34 36.94 -7.11
C GLN A 414 -13.69 37.34 -5.77
N PRO A 415 -12.94 38.46 -5.72
CA PRO A 415 -12.22 38.88 -4.53
C PRO A 415 -13.25 39.23 -3.45
N GLY A 416 -13.50 38.30 -2.53
CA GLY A 416 -14.49 38.46 -1.47
C GLY A 416 -15.03 37.14 -0.89
N GLY A 417 -14.87 36.01 -1.58
CA GLY A 417 -15.35 34.70 -1.08
C GLY A 417 -14.26 33.67 -0.80
N GLU A 418 -13.05 33.83 -1.33
CA GLU A 418 -11.97 32.86 -1.10
C GLU A 418 -11.33 33.04 0.29
N VAL A 419 -11.13 31.92 0.99
CA VAL A 419 -10.41 31.87 2.26
C VAL A 419 -9.07 31.19 1.99
N ILE A 420 -7.98 31.92 2.17
CA ILE A 420 -6.62 31.39 2.05
C ILE A 420 -6.00 31.33 3.43
N MET A 421 -5.38 30.20 3.73
CA MET A 421 -4.61 29.96 4.94
C MET A 421 -3.19 29.56 4.54
N ASP A 422 -2.21 29.98 5.31
CA ASP A 422 -0.86 29.45 5.26
C ASP A 422 -0.42 28.98 6.64
N VAL A 423 0.76 28.37 6.71
CA VAL A 423 1.31 27.82 7.96
C VAL A 423 1.71 28.87 9.00
N GLN A 424 1.71 30.16 8.66
CA GLN A 424 2.02 31.28 9.54
C GLN A 424 0.76 32.00 10.05
N LEU A 425 -0.38 31.78 9.42
CA LEU A 425 -1.65 32.42 9.79
C LEU A 425 -2.39 31.71 10.94
N PRO A 426 -3.20 32.45 11.71
CA PRO A 426 -4.12 31.86 12.68
C PRO A 426 -5.02 30.80 12.03
N GLY A 427 -5.17 29.66 12.72
CA GLY A 427 -5.96 28.52 12.23
C GLY A 427 -5.12 27.39 11.64
N PHE A 428 -3.81 27.59 11.42
CA PHE A 428 -2.90 26.46 11.26
C PHE A 428 -2.47 25.91 12.62
N SER A 429 -2.39 24.59 12.75
CA SER A 429 -1.85 23.90 13.93
C SER A 429 -0.98 22.75 13.48
N LYS A 430 0.19 22.60 14.11
CA LYS A 430 1.08 21.47 13.87
C LYS A 430 1.30 20.65 15.13
N GLY A 431 1.58 19.37 14.95
CA GLY A 431 1.97 18.46 16.03
C GLY A 431 2.99 17.44 15.54
N GLY A 432 3.35 16.53 16.44
CA GLY A 432 4.40 15.54 16.23
C GLY A 432 5.74 15.97 16.82
N THR A 433 6.82 15.36 16.34
CA THR A 433 8.16 15.55 16.88
C THR A 433 8.78 16.86 16.38
N GLU A 434 9.13 17.78 17.26
CA GLU A 434 9.59 19.13 16.85
C GLU A 434 10.85 19.09 15.98
N SER A 435 11.75 18.13 16.21
CA SER A 435 12.98 17.95 15.42
C SER A 435 12.74 17.51 13.98
N GLY A 436 11.55 16.99 13.65
CA GLY A 436 11.18 16.61 12.28
C GLY A 436 10.69 17.77 11.42
N TRP A 437 10.43 18.94 12.02
CA TRP A 437 9.97 20.13 11.31
C TRP A 437 11.13 20.96 10.78
N HIS A 438 11.12 21.19 9.47
CA HIS A 438 12.04 22.09 8.78
C HIS A 438 11.27 23.20 8.07
N THR A 439 11.99 24.23 7.65
CA THR A 439 11.42 25.41 6.96
C THR A 439 11.97 25.52 5.55
N ALA A 440 11.19 26.07 4.63
CA ALA A 440 11.63 26.42 3.28
C ALA A 440 11.04 27.77 2.83
N PRO A 441 11.77 28.60 2.07
CA PRO A 441 11.31 29.93 1.65
C PRO A 441 10.36 29.90 0.44
N ASN A 442 10.17 28.75 -0.19
CA ASN A 442 9.44 28.63 -1.47
C ASN A 442 7.95 28.31 -1.30
N GLY A 443 7.43 28.43 -0.08
CA GLY A 443 6.00 28.28 0.21
C GLY A 443 5.15 29.45 -0.27
N TYR A 444 3.84 29.26 -0.28
CA TYR A 444 2.88 30.35 -0.37
C TYR A 444 3.17 31.38 0.74
N GLY A 445 3.15 32.67 0.39
CA GLY A 445 3.57 33.73 1.32
C GLY A 445 5.08 33.79 1.59
N GLY A 446 5.89 33.01 0.87
CA GLY A 446 7.34 32.93 1.06
C GLY A 446 7.78 32.01 2.21
N TYR A 447 6.89 31.15 2.70
CA TYR A 447 7.19 30.26 3.82
C TYR A 447 6.43 28.93 3.72
N ALA A 448 7.15 27.83 3.87
CA ALA A 448 6.62 26.49 4.00
C ALA A 448 7.29 25.78 5.18
N LEU A 449 6.57 24.84 5.76
CA LEU A 449 7.14 23.80 6.59
C LEU A 449 7.31 22.53 5.77
N TRP A 450 8.27 21.69 6.11
CA TRP A 450 8.39 20.37 5.52
C TRP A 450 8.97 19.38 6.52
N THR A 451 8.73 18.10 6.26
CA THR A 451 9.30 16.99 7.03
C THR A 451 9.73 15.88 6.07
N GLU A 452 10.57 14.98 6.54
CA GLU A 452 10.79 13.70 5.87
C GLU A 452 9.56 12.79 6.10
N ASN A 453 9.30 11.87 5.18
CA ASN A 453 8.10 11.04 5.21
C ASN A 453 8.21 9.82 6.13
N ASN A 454 7.05 9.35 6.60
CA ASN A 454 6.85 8.11 7.33
C ASN A 454 6.18 7.02 6.47
N THR A 455 6.61 5.76 6.63
CA THR A 455 6.00 4.59 5.96
C THR A 455 4.71 4.12 6.64
N TYR A 456 4.48 4.48 7.89
CA TYR A 456 3.27 4.15 8.65
C TYR A 456 3.03 5.21 9.73
N ALA A 457 1.86 5.20 10.36
CA ALA A 457 1.54 6.14 11.43
C ALA A 457 2.37 5.81 12.70
N ALA A 458 3.52 6.45 12.84
CA ALA A 458 4.38 6.34 14.01
C ALA A 458 3.82 7.13 15.20
N PRO A 459 4.08 6.74 16.46
CA PRO A 459 3.86 7.63 17.60
C PRO A 459 4.55 8.98 17.34
N TYR A 460 3.81 10.09 17.47
CA TYR A 460 4.33 11.45 17.23
C TYR A 460 4.72 11.79 15.79
N TYR A 461 4.10 11.15 14.79
CA TYR A 461 4.21 11.57 13.38
C TYR A 461 3.90 13.06 13.22
N ASN A 462 4.60 13.75 12.32
CA ASN A 462 4.39 15.17 12.10
C ASN A 462 3.13 15.39 11.27
N TRP A 463 2.28 16.30 11.73
CA TRP A 463 1.04 16.65 11.06
C TRP A 463 0.77 18.14 11.14
N GLY A 464 0.11 18.67 10.12
CA GLY A 464 -0.37 20.04 10.04
C GLY A 464 -1.86 20.04 9.72
N ARG A 465 -2.64 20.88 10.40
CA ARG A 465 -4.07 21.07 10.17
C ARG A 465 -4.39 22.53 9.94
N TYR A 466 -5.21 22.79 8.94
CA TYR A 466 -5.72 24.10 8.55
C TYR A 466 -7.21 24.13 8.90
N TYR A 467 -7.58 24.91 9.91
CA TYR A 467 -8.96 25.12 10.37
C TYR A 467 -9.51 26.43 9.81
N PRO A 468 -10.23 26.43 8.67
CA PRO A 468 -10.72 27.65 8.06
C PRO A 468 -11.85 28.29 8.86
N THR A 469 -11.87 29.63 8.88
CA THR A 469 -13.07 30.40 9.23
C THR A 469 -13.80 30.74 7.93
N LEU A 470 -14.76 29.90 7.54
CA LEU A 470 -15.53 30.08 6.31
C LEU A 470 -16.70 31.06 6.54
N PRO A 471 -17.02 31.94 5.57
CA PRO A 471 -18.03 32.99 5.75
C PRO A 471 -19.48 32.47 5.80
N ALA A 472 -19.76 31.33 5.16
CA ALA A 472 -21.09 30.73 5.12
C ALA A 472 -21.02 29.21 4.87
N PRO A 473 -22.03 28.42 5.29
CA PRO A 473 -22.16 27.03 4.89
C PRO A 473 -22.32 26.91 3.37
N GLY A 474 -21.74 25.89 2.75
CA GLY A 474 -21.80 25.73 1.29
C GLY A 474 -20.76 24.76 0.75
N TYR A 475 -20.77 24.59 -0.58
CA TYR A 475 -19.71 23.85 -1.26
C TYR A 475 -18.49 24.74 -1.48
N TYR A 476 -17.33 24.21 -1.15
CA TYR A 476 -16.04 24.86 -1.39
C TYR A 476 -15.12 23.89 -2.13
N GLU A 477 -14.47 24.37 -3.18
CA GLU A 477 -13.31 23.69 -3.72
C GLU A 477 -12.07 24.01 -2.88
N VAL A 478 -11.40 22.97 -2.42
CA VAL A 478 -10.23 23.05 -1.55
C VAL A 478 -8.99 22.87 -2.42
N PHE A 479 -8.00 23.73 -2.26
CA PHE A 479 -6.71 23.65 -2.94
C PHE A 479 -5.57 23.61 -1.93
N ALA A 480 -4.47 22.94 -2.27
CA ALA A 480 -3.20 23.04 -1.56
C ALA A 480 -2.13 23.66 -2.47
N TRP A 481 -1.28 24.52 -1.91
CA TRP A 481 -0.14 25.09 -2.61
C TRP A 481 1.00 24.08 -2.67
N MET A 482 1.56 23.88 -3.86
CA MET A 482 2.69 23.01 -4.11
C MET A 482 3.97 23.84 -4.24
N PRO A 483 4.80 23.96 -3.20
CA PRO A 483 6.05 24.70 -3.27
C PRO A 483 7.08 23.97 -4.14
N ALA A 484 7.72 24.68 -5.06
CA ALA A 484 8.77 24.10 -5.89
C ALA A 484 10.01 23.72 -5.06
N ASN A 485 10.58 22.54 -5.37
CA ASN A 485 11.84 22.06 -4.78
C ASN A 485 11.82 21.91 -3.25
N VAL A 486 10.66 21.61 -2.66
CA VAL A 486 10.53 21.35 -1.21
C VAL A 486 10.08 19.92 -0.95
N ALA A 487 9.05 19.44 -1.67
CA ALA A 487 8.49 18.11 -1.52
C ALA A 487 8.86 17.20 -2.70
N THR A 488 9.21 15.96 -2.40
CA THR A 488 9.47 14.90 -3.41
C THR A 488 8.48 13.75 -3.34
N THR A 489 7.62 13.71 -2.31
CA THR A 489 6.61 12.66 -2.14
C THR A 489 5.68 12.56 -3.34
N ARG A 490 5.38 11.33 -3.76
CA ARG A 490 4.33 11.00 -4.74
C ARG A 490 3.03 10.56 -4.07
N SER A 491 2.95 10.70 -2.75
CA SER A 491 1.97 10.01 -1.92
C SER A 491 1.52 10.82 -0.70
N ALA A 492 1.56 12.15 -0.77
CA ALA A 492 1.03 13.02 0.28
C ALA A 492 -0.47 12.74 0.48
N ARG A 493 -0.92 12.59 1.73
CA ARG A 493 -2.31 12.23 2.06
C ARG A 493 -2.99 13.37 2.81
N TYR A 494 -3.78 14.16 2.09
CA TYR A 494 -4.60 15.21 2.66
C TYR A 494 -5.91 14.62 3.16
N TRP A 495 -6.27 14.85 4.42
CA TRP A 495 -7.58 14.54 4.98
C TRP A 495 -8.43 15.79 5.04
N ILE A 496 -9.63 15.75 4.50
CA ILE A 496 -10.58 16.86 4.51
C ILE A 496 -11.72 16.45 5.43
N ALA A 497 -11.83 17.13 6.58
CA ALA A 497 -12.94 17.02 7.50
C ALA A 497 -13.99 18.08 7.13
N HIS A 498 -15.14 17.66 6.64
CA HIS A 498 -16.17 18.55 6.10
C HIS A 498 -17.56 17.93 6.27
N GLY A 499 -18.60 18.71 6.53
CA GLY A 499 -19.98 18.21 6.45
C GLY A 499 -20.34 17.09 7.44
N GLY A 500 -19.51 16.86 8.48
CA GLY A 500 -19.62 15.69 9.36
C GLY A 500 -18.97 14.40 8.84
N ALA A 501 -18.27 14.47 7.71
CA ALA A 501 -17.54 13.38 7.05
C ALA A 501 -16.02 13.66 6.98
N TYR A 502 -15.27 12.63 6.59
CA TYR A 502 -13.83 12.71 6.33
C TYR A 502 -13.52 12.07 4.97
N ASP A 503 -12.83 12.81 4.11
CA ASP A 503 -12.32 12.33 2.82
C ASP A 503 -10.80 12.39 2.79
N GLN A 504 -10.14 11.38 2.21
CA GLN A 504 -8.69 11.40 1.99
C GLN A 504 -8.36 11.61 0.51
N ARG A 505 -7.52 12.61 0.23
CA ARG A 505 -6.95 12.88 -1.07
C ARG A 505 -5.45 12.58 -1.09
N ARG A 506 -5.05 11.59 -1.89
CA ARG A 506 -3.64 11.33 -2.21
C ARG A 506 -3.17 12.24 -3.34
N LEU A 507 -2.00 12.86 -3.18
CA LEU A 507 -1.42 13.80 -4.12
C LEU A 507 0.11 13.61 -4.24
N ALA A 508 0.62 13.64 -5.46
CA ALA A 508 2.06 13.58 -5.72
C ALA A 508 2.69 14.97 -5.74
N GLN A 509 3.03 15.51 -4.57
CA GLN A 509 3.59 16.87 -4.45
C GLN A 509 4.82 17.08 -5.34
N GLY A 510 5.70 16.08 -5.47
CA GLY A 510 6.93 16.17 -6.27
C GLY A 510 6.73 16.32 -7.79
N LEU A 511 5.49 16.27 -8.29
CA LEU A 511 5.18 16.51 -9.71
C LEU A 511 4.77 17.96 -10.00
N TYR A 512 4.60 18.79 -8.97
CA TYR A 512 4.09 20.16 -9.08
C TYR A 512 5.11 21.18 -8.58
N ALA A 513 5.07 22.41 -9.12
CA ALA A 513 5.96 23.48 -8.73
C ALA A 513 5.23 24.84 -8.75
N ASN A 514 5.23 25.54 -7.61
CA ASN A 514 4.68 26.87 -7.39
C ASN A 514 3.24 27.07 -7.91
N GLN A 515 2.33 26.17 -7.55
CA GLN A 515 0.94 26.22 -8.03
C GLN A 515 -0.07 25.70 -7.01
N TRP A 516 -1.32 26.15 -7.15
CA TRP A 516 -2.47 25.61 -6.42
C TRP A 516 -2.97 24.33 -7.10
N VAL A 517 -3.11 23.24 -6.34
CA VAL A 517 -3.66 21.99 -6.83
C VAL A 517 -4.94 21.66 -6.05
N SER A 518 -6.01 21.34 -6.79
CA SER A 518 -7.30 21.01 -6.20
C SER A 518 -7.23 19.68 -5.45
N LEU A 519 -7.75 19.68 -4.23
CA LEU A 519 -7.99 18.50 -3.41
C LEU A 519 -9.41 17.94 -3.63
N GLY A 520 -10.35 18.76 -4.09
CA GLY A 520 -11.74 18.38 -4.37
C GLY A 520 -12.75 19.45 -3.94
N VAL A 521 -14.04 19.21 -4.24
CA VAL A 521 -15.17 20.06 -3.83
C VAL A 521 -15.93 19.38 -2.71
N TYR A 522 -16.12 20.09 -1.60
CA TYR A 522 -16.67 19.53 -0.37
C TYR A 522 -17.68 20.49 0.26
N TYR A 523 -18.73 19.95 0.88
CA TYR A 523 -19.69 20.75 1.63
C TYR A 523 -19.17 21.01 3.05
N PHE A 524 -19.12 22.29 3.44
CA PHE A 524 -18.75 22.74 4.77
C PHE A 524 -19.93 23.37 5.50
N HIS A 525 -20.07 23.10 6.78
CA HIS A 525 -21.07 23.73 7.63
C HIS A 525 -20.68 25.15 8.05
N ALA A 526 -19.40 25.51 7.98
CA ALA A 526 -18.87 26.82 8.41
C ALA A 526 -19.21 27.18 9.87
N ARG A 527 -19.24 26.17 10.76
CA ARG A 527 -19.52 26.33 12.20
C ARG A 527 -18.27 26.09 13.08
N GLY A 528 -17.11 25.92 12.46
CA GLY A 528 -15.85 25.56 13.13
C GLY A 528 -15.68 24.03 13.31
N GLY A 529 -14.43 23.59 13.49
CA GLY A 529 -14.07 22.18 13.68
C GLY A 529 -13.82 21.37 12.39
N GLU A 530 -14.18 21.93 11.24
CA GLU A 530 -13.82 21.40 9.91
C GLU A 530 -12.39 21.81 9.55
N TYR A 531 -11.65 20.97 8.81
CA TYR A 531 -10.24 21.23 8.52
C TYR A 531 -9.71 20.46 7.31
N VAL A 532 -8.55 20.90 6.82
CA VAL A 532 -7.66 20.09 5.98
C VAL A 532 -6.48 19.66 6.82
N SER A 533 -6.15 18.37 6.86
CA SER A 533 -5.00 17.83 7.56
C SER A 533 -4.04 17.22 6.55
N LEU A 534 -2.75 17.41 6.78
CA LEU A 534 -1.70 16.68 6.11
C LEU A 534 -0.83 16.04 7.19
N SER A 535 -0.24 14.89 6.88
CA SER A 535 0.75 14.26 7.73
C SER A 535 1.88 13.73 6.89
N ASP A 536 3.04 13.62 7.51
CA ASP A 536 4.22 13.01 6.93
C ASP A 536 4.09 11.51 6.63
N VAL A 537 3.01 10.86 7.08
CA VAL A 537 2.66 9.46 6.78
C VAL A 537 2.22 9.30 5.32
N THR A 538 3.17 9.08 4.41
CA THR A 538 2.92 8.90 2.98
C THR A 538 2.80 7.44 2.57
N TYR A 539 3.22 6.50 3.42
CA TYR A 539 3.40 5.06 3.11
C TYR A 539 4.43 4.77 2.01
N GLU A 540 5.23 5.76 1.64
CA GLU A 540 6.47 5.53 0.88
C GLU A 540 7.57 5.05 1.84
N PRO A 541 8.68 4.48 1.34
CA PRO A 541 9.79 4.08 2.19
C PRO A 541 10.25 5.23 3.11
N PHE A 542 10.59 4.89 4.35
CA PHE A 542 10.79 5.85 5.43
C PHE A 542 11.98 6.76 5.12
N LEU A 543 11.78 8.08 5.25
CA LEU A 543 12.71 9.16 4.86
C LEU A 543 13.19 9.13 3.40
N ALA A 544 12.47 8.44 2.51
CA ALA A 544 12.81 8.42 1.09
C ALA A 544 12.25 9.63 0.32
N SER A 545 11.33 10.38 0.92
CA SER A 545 10.72 11.54 0.32
C SER A 545 10.49 12.65 1.35
N THR A 546 10.38 13.88 0.86
CA THR A 546 9.98 15.03 1.67
C THR A 546 8.53 15.39 1.37
N ILE A 547 7.83 15.87 2.39
CA ILE A 547 6.45 16.36 2.31
C ILE A 547 6.38 17.81 2.78
N ALA A 548 5.72 18.66 2.01
CA ALA A 548 5.61 20.09 2.29
C ALA A 548 4.21 20.49 2.78
N PHE A 549 4.19 21.45 3.70
CA PHE A 549 3.04 22.11 4.28
C PHE A 549 3.17 23.60 3.96
N SER A 550 2.18 24.17 3.27
CA SER A 550 2.25 25.55 2.79
C SER A 550 0.86 26.19 2.80
N GLY A 551 0.37 26.71 1.68
CA GLY A 551 -0.96 27.29 1.59
C GLY A 551 -2.06 26.24 1.44
N VAL A 552 -3.23 26.50 2.03
CA VAL A 552 -4.52 25.86 1.69
C VAL A 552 -5.52 26.95 1.36
N LYS A 553 -6.29 26.76 0.29
CA LYS A 553 -7.30 27.74 -0.19
C LYS A 553 -8.66 27.09 -0.33
N PHE A 554 -9.70 27.79 0.06
CA PHE A 554 -11.11 27.39 -0.05
C PHE A 554 -11.83 28.39 -0.95
N VAL A 555 -12.40 27.90 -2.05
CA VAL A 555 -13.10 28.71 -3.05
C VAL A 555 -14.57 28.31 -3.08
N PRO A 556 -15.54 29.21 -2.81
CA PRO A 556 -16.97 28.90 -2.92
C PRO A 556 -17.35 28.37 -4.31
N ARG A 557 -18.25 27.39 -4.36
CA ARG A 557 -18.78 26.78 -5.59
C ARG A 557 -20.29 26.86 -5.70
#